data_AF-A0A3Q1LPI6-F1
#
_entry.id   AF-A0A3Q1LPI6-F1
#
_cell.length_a   1.000
_cell.length_b   1.000
_cell.length_c   1.000
_cell.angle_alpha   90.00
_cell.angle_beta   90.00
_cell.angle_gamma   90.00
#
_symmetry.space_group_name_H-M   'P 1'
#
loop_
_entity.id
_entity.type
_entity.pdbx_description
1 polymer ?
#
loop_
_entity_poly.entity_id
_entity_poly.type
_entity_poly.pdbx_seq_one_letter_code
_entity_poly.pdbx_strand_id
1 'polypeptide(L)'
;MSSPSDERMVALGCLARIFIPNSFSFSWKLNNSTVSSERFWTFPTVLRDGLWSASSQVVLPSSSAFQGPDDYLVCEVQHPKGGKTVGTVRVIATSESEAEVLSPVVSVFVPPRNSLSGDGNSKSSLICQATDFSPKQISLSWFRDGKRIVSGISEGQVETVQSSPITFRAYSMLTITERDWLSQNVYTCQVEHNKETFQKNVSSSCDVAPPSPIGVFTIPPSFADIFLTKSAKLSCLVTNLASYDGLNISWSRQNGKALETHTYFERHLNDTFSARGEASVCSEDWESGEEFTCTVAHSDLPFPEKNAVSKPKDVAMKPPSVYLLPPTREQLSLRESASVTCLVKGFAPADVFVQWLQRGEPVTKSKYVTSSPAPEPQDPSVYFVHSILTVAEEDWSKGETYTCVVGHEALPHMVTERTVDKSTGKPTLYNVSLVLSDTASTCY
;
A
#
# COMPACT_ATOMS: atom_id res chain seq x y z
N MET A 1 -13.43 -43.47 49.42
CA MET A 1 -12.68 -42.29 48.92
C MET A 1 -13.37 -41.82 47.65
N SER A 2 -14.28 -40.86 47.80
CA SER A 2 -14.88 -40.12 46.68
C SER A 2 -13.91 -39.00 46.30
N SER A 3 -13.40 -39.01 45.08
CA SER A 3 -12.61 -37.89 44.54
C SER A 3 -13.39 -36.58 44.68
N PRO A 4 -12.73 -35.46 45.02
CA PRO A 4 -13.40 -34.18 45.09
C PRO A 4 -13.81 -33.79 43.67
N SER A 5 -15.09 -33.48 43.48
CA SER A 5 -15.59 -32.85 42.26
C SER A 5 -14.81 -31.56 42.02
N ASP A 6 -14.16 -31.46 40.88
CA ASP A 6 -13.49 -30.24 40.41
C ASP A 6 -14.58 -29.21 40.04
N GLU A 7 -15.13 -28.53 41.05
CA GLU A 7 -16.10 -27.45 40.86
C GLU A 7 -15.39 -26.29 40.16
N ARG A 8 -15.78 -26.04 38.90
CA ARG A 8 -15.32 -24.86 38.18
C ARG A 8 -15.74 -23.60 38.94
N MET A 9 -14.79 -22.76 39.28
CA MET A 9 -15.02 -21.51 40.01
C MET A 9 -14.98 -20.33 39.04
N VAL A 10 -15.90 -19.37 39.21
CA VAL A 10 -15.93 -18.12 38.44
C VAL A 10 -15.51 -16.98 39.35
N ALA A 11 -14.56 -16.15 38.89
CA ALA A 11 -14.06 -15.00 39.62
C ALA A 11 -14.46 -13.70 38.93
N LEU A 12 -15.04 -12.75 39.68
CA LEU A 12 -15.40 -11.43 39.18
C LEU A 12 -14.77 -10.33 40.04
N GLY A 13 -14.32 -9.26 39.39
CA GLY A 13 -13.70 -8.10 40.03
C GLY A 13 -14.58 -6.87 39.97
N CYS A 14 -14.56 -6.07 41.02
CA CYS A 14 -15.21 -4.76 41.14
C CYS A 14 -14.17 -3.72 41.52
N LEU A 15 -14.21 -2.55 40.88
CA LEU A 15 -13.22 -1.49 41.04
C LEU A 15 -13.90 -0.16 41.36
N ALA A 16 -13.64 0.36 42.55
CA ALA A 16 -13.98 1.71 42.95
C ALA A 16 -12.81 2.65 42.63
N ARG A 17 -13.08 3.77 41.95
CA ARG A 17 -12.07 4.78 41.61
C ARG A 17 -12.51 6.16 42.11
N ILE A 18 -11.55 7.04 42.36
CA ILE A 18 -11.76 8.48 42.58
C ILE A 18 -12.58 8.75 43.87
N PHE A 19 -12.06 8.34 45.04
CA PHE A 19 -12.74 8.60 46.34
C PHE A 19 -11.80 9.15 47.43
N ILE A 20 -12.37 9.85 48.42
CA ILE A 20 -11.70 10.44 49.60
C ILE A 20 -12.71 10.46 50.79
N PRO A 21 -12.37 10.06 52.03
CA PRO A 21 -11.08 9.53 52.52
C PRO A 21 -10.86 8.03 52.21
N ASN A 22 -9.71 7.47 52.64
CA ASN A 22 -9.25 6.10 52.34
C ASN A 22 -10.02 4.96 53.06
N SER A 23 -11.30 5.15 53.40
CA SER A 23 -12.13 4.17 54.11
C SER A 23 -13.40 3.85 53.31
N PHE A 24 -13.62 2.58 53.00
CA PHE A 24 -14.82 2.06 52.32
C PHE A 24 -14.95 0.56 52.56
N SER A 25 -16.12 -0.01 52.28
CA SER A 25 -16.39 -1.45 52.35
C SER A 25 -17.09 -1.95 51.09
N PHE A 26 -16.68 -3.12 50.61
CA PHE A 26 -17.36 -3.84 49.54
C PHE A 26 -18.32 -4.89 50.10
N SER A 27 -19.48 -5.03 49.48
CA SER A 27 -20.40 -6.15 49.68
C SER A 27 -20.89 -6.68 48.34
N TRP A 28 -21.10 -7.99 48.26
CA TRP A 28 -21.56 -8.65 47.04
C TRP A 28 -22.93 -9.31 47.27
N LYS A 29 -23.81 -9.22 46.28
CA LYS A 29 -25.12 -9.89 46.29
C LYS A 29 -25.33 -10.67 45.00
N LEU A 30 -25.71 -11.94 45.12
CA LEU A 30 -26.13 -12.78 44.00
C LEU A 30 -27.66 -12.91 44.06
N ASN A 31 -28.37 -12.46 43.02
CA ASN A 31 -29.84 -12.50 42.96
C ASN A 31 -30.51 -11.95 44.24
N ASN A 32 -30.05 -10.78 44.71
CA ASN A 32 -30.44 -10.12 45.97
C ASN A 32 -30.07 -10.83 47.29
N SER A 33 -29.43 -12.00 47.25
CA SER A 33 -28.91 -12.69 48.44
C SER A 33 -27.47 -12.27 48.74
N THR A 34 -27.15 -11.95 50.00
CA THR A 34 -25.80 -11.51 50.39
C THR A 34 -24.79 -12.66 50.30
N VAL A 35 -23.69 -12.43 49.60
CA VAL A 35 -22.58 -13.37 49.48
C VAL A 35 -21.73 -13.31 50.76
N SER A 36 -21.34 -14.48 51.29
CA SER A 36 -20.50 -14.57 52.49
C SER A 36 -19.14 -13.88 52.29
N SER A 37 -18.65 -13.20 53.34
CA SER A 37 -17.34 -12.53 53.35
C SER A 37 -16.15 -13.46 53.18
N GLU A 38 -16.33 -14.78 53.30
CA GLU A 38 -15.29 -15.77 53.01
C GLU A 38 -15.10 -16.02 51.50
N ARG A 39 -16.06 -15.57 50.68
CA ARG A 39 -16.08 -15.80 49.22
C ARG A 39 -15.62 -14.60 48.42
N PHE A 40 -15.28 -13.49 49.07
CA PHE A 40 -14.72 -12.32 48.40
C PHE A 40 -13.65 -11.66 49.27
N TRP A 41 -12.70 -11.00 48.62
CA TRP A 41 -11.64 -10.25 49.28
C TRP A 41 -11.54 -8.85 48.70
N THR A 42 -11.04 -7.93 49.53
CA THR A 42 -10.76 -6.55 49.15
C THR A 42 -9.26 -6.36 49.13
N PHE A 43 -8.74 -5.78 48.06
CA PHE A 43 -7.32 -5.49 47.90
C PHE A 43 -6.95 -4.14 48.53
N PRO A 44 -5.68 -3.94 48.92
CA PRO A 44 -5.20 -2.67 49.46
C PRO A 44 -5.47 -1.48 48.53
N THR A 45 -5.70 -0.31 49.11
CA THR A 45 -5.97 0.92 48.37
C THR A 45 -4.73 1.47 47.70
N VAL A 46 -4.92 2.06 46.52
CA VAL A 46 -3.84 2.70 45.76
C VAL A 46 -4.14 4.19 45.64
N LEU A 47 -3.18 5.05 46.03
CA LEU A 47 -3.23 6.49 45.84
C LEU A 47 -2.55 6.86 44.53
N ARG A 48 -3.28 7.51 43.63
CA ARG A 48 -2.73 8.05 42.38
C ARG A 48 -3.33 9.44 42.16
N ASP A 49 -2.47 10.43 41.93
CA ASP A 49 -2.86 11.82 41.65
C ASP A 49 -3.78 12.45 42.72
N GLY A 50 -3.53 12.14 44.01
CA GLY A 50 -4.29 12.67 45.14
C GLY A 50 -5.66 12.00 45.37
N LEU A 51 -6.01 10.98 44.59
CA LEU A 51 -7.29 10.27 44.66
C LEU A 51 -7.08 8.77 44.93
N TRP A 52 -7.94 8.17 45.77
CA TRP A 52 -7.85 6.75 46.11
C TRP A 52 -8.65 5.87 45.13
N SER A 53 -8.14 4.67 44.89
CA SER A 53 -8.82 3.59 44.17
C SER A 53 -8.67 2.27 44.92
N ALA A 54 -9.64 1.37 44.77
CA ALA A 54 -9.64 0.06 45.42
C ALA A 54 -10.47 -0.96 44.65
N SER A 55 -10.09 -2.23 44.76
CA SER A 55 -10.78 -3.33 44.11
C SER A 55 -11.17 -4.43 45.08
N SER A 56 -12.23 -5.16 44.74
CA SER A 56 -12.63 -6.40 45.40
C SER A 56 -12.88 -7.49 44.36
N GLN A 57 -12.60 -8.73 44.71
CA GLN A 57 -12.85 -9.89 43.87
C GLN A 57 -13.70 -10.90 44.64
N VAL A 58 -14.72 -11.44 43.99
CA VAL A 58 -15.58 -12.51 44.50
C VAL A 58 -15.40 -13.77 43.66
N VAL A 59 -15.42 -14.93 44.31
CA VAL A 59 -15.30 -16.23 43.64
C VAL A 59 -16.46 -17.14 44.05
N LEU A 60 -17.22 -17.57 43.05
CA LEU A 60 -18.43 -18.37 43.22
C LEU A 60 -18.33 -19.68 42.42
N PRO A 61 -18.91 -20.79 42.90
CA PRO A 61 -19.01 -22.02 42.12
C PRO A 61 -19.90 -21.81 40.90
N SER A 62 -19.43 -22.20 39.71
CA SER A 62 -20.23 -22.13 38.46
C SER A 62 -21.49 -22.99 38.51
N SER A 63 -21.51 -24.00 39.39
CA SER A 63 -22.66 -24.86 39.69
C SER A 63 -23.81 -24.11 40.37
N SER A 64 -23.56 -22.94 40.96
CA SER A 64 -24.53 -22.20 41.79
C SER A 64 -24.72 -20.75 41.36
N ALA A 65 -23.72 -20.13 40.72
CA ALA A 65 -23.80 -18.80 40.19
C ALA A 65 -24.11 -18.81 38.70
N PHE A 66 -25.03 -17.95 38.26
CA PHE A 66 -25.35 -17.74 36.84
C PHE A 66 -25.97 -18.96 36.14
N GLN A 67 -26.89 -19.65 36.83
CA GLN A 67 -27.64 -20.80 36.33
C GLN A 67 -28.81 -20.36 35.41
N GLY A 68 -29.37 -19.17 35.64
CA GLY A 68 -30.43 -18.58 34.83
C GLY A 68 -29.97 -17.41 33.94
N PRO A 69 -30.64 -17.14 32.81
CA PRO A 69 -30.32 -16.01 31.92
C PRO A 69 -30.55 -14.64 32.57
N ASP A 70 -31.36 -14.59 33.63
CA ASP A 70 -31.64 -13.39 34.41
C ASP A 70 -30.79 -13.28 35.68
N ASP A 71 -29.93 -14.26 35.95
CA ASP A 71 -29.07 -14.24 37.14
C ASP A 71 -28.10 -13.07 37.06
N TYR A 72 -28.00 -12.36 38.18
CA TYR A 72 -27.15 -11.20 38.26
C TYR A 72 -26.39 -11.10 39.58
N LEU A 73 -25.20 -10.55 39.44
CA LEU A 73 -24.31 -10.26 40.55
C LEU A 73 -24.20 -8.75 40.72
N VAL A 74 -24.33 -8.30 41.96
CA VAL A 74 -24.25 -6.89 42.34
C VAL A 74 -23.05 -6.68 43.25
N CYS A 75 -22.18 -5.77 42.87
CA CYS A 75 -21.15 -5.20 43.75
C CYS A 75 -21.67 -3.90 44.35
N GLU A 76 -21.74 -3.83 45.68
CA GLU A 76 -22.13 -2.64 46.45
C GLU A 76 -20.90 -2.05 47.15
N VAL A 77 -20.69 -0.74 46.99
CA VAL A 77 -19.60 0.00 47.63
C VAL A 77 -20.18 1.00 48.62
N GLN A 78 -19.78 0.92 49.90
CA GLN A 78 -20.21 1.85 50.94
C GLN A 78 -19.05 2.73 51.41
N HIS A 79 -19.34 4.02 51.57
CA HIS A 79 -18.39 5.01 52.06
C HIS A 79 -18.88 5.61 53.39
N PRO A 80 -18.01 5.77 54.40
CA PRO A 80 -18.41 6.10 55.77
C PRO A 80 -18.99 7.49 55.93
N LYS A 81 -18.73 8.42 55.00
CA LYS A 81 -19.24 9.81 55.07
C LYS A 81 -20.69 10.01 54.59
N GLY A 82 -21.49 8.96 54.43
CA GLY A 82 -22.87 9.14 53.95
C GLY A 82 -23.89 8.04 54.18
N GLY A 83 -23.56 6.90 54.81
CA GLY A 83 -24.52 5.83 55.11
C GLY A 83 -25.32 5.29 53.89
N LYS A 84 -24.91 5.67 52.68
CA LYS A 84 -25.58 5.38 51.40
C LYS A 84 -24.62 4.59 50.54
N THR A 85 -25.13 3.55 49.89
CA THR A 85 -24.42 2.81 48.84
C THR A 85 -24.06 3.78 47.71
N VAL A 86 -22.76 3.94 47.44
CA VAL A 86 -22.22 4.97 46.53
C VAL A 86 -22.22 4.50 45.07
N GLY A 87 -22.28 3.19 44.83
CA GLY A 87 -22.43 2.63 43.50
C GLY A 87 -22.82 1.16 43.53
N THR A 88 -23.63 0.76 42.57
CA THR A 88 -24.05 -0.62 42.32
C THR A 88 -23.79 -0.98 40.86
N VAL A 89 -23.02 -2.05 40.63
CA VAL A 89 -22.78 -2.59 39.28
C VAL A 89 -23.48 -3.93 39.18
N ARG A 90 -24.42 -4.06 38.24
CA ARG A 90 -25.16 -5.29 37.95
C ARG A 90 -24.51 -5.98 36.74
N VAL A 91 -24.03 -7.21 36.94
CA VAL A 91 -23.52 -8.08 35.86
C VAL A 91 -24.54 -9.17 35.62
N ILE A 92 -25.10 -9.25 34.42
CA ILE A 92 -26.03 -10.32 33.99
C ILE A 92 -25.23 -11.35 33.22
N ALA A 93 -25.46 -12.63 33.49
CA ALA A 93 -24.93 -13.69 32.64
C ALA A 93 -25.73 -13.73 31.34
N THR A 94 -25.19 -13.11 30.29
CA THR A 94 -25.74 -13.25 28.94
C THR A 94 -25.68 -14.72 28.55
N SER A 95 -26.85 -15.38 28.48
CA SER A 95 -27.01 -16.65 27.78
C SER A 95 -26.46 -16.50 26.37
N GLU A 96 -25.64 -17.47 25.95
CA GLU A 96 -25.02 -17.61 24.63
C GLU A 96 -25.78 -16.85 23.53
N SER A 97 -25.27 -15.67 23.18
CA SER A 97 -25.60 -15.03 21.90
C SER A 97 -25.20 -16.01 20.80
N GLU A 98 -26.06 -16.21 19.79
CA GLU A 98 -25.72 -16.93 18.56
C GLU A 98 -24.28 -16.58 18.15
N ALA A 99 -23.38 -17.56 18.24
CA ALA A 99 -22.01 -17.38 17.80
C ALA A 99 -22.06 -17.03 16.31
N GLU A 100 -21.50 -15.87 15.95
CA GLU A 100 -21.43 -15.41 14.57
C GLU A 100 -20.81 -16.51 13.71
N VAL A 101 -21.62 -17.07 12.79
CA VAL A 101 -21.18 -18.13 11.88
C VAL A 101 -20.33 -17.47 10.80
N LEU A 102 -19.07 -17.85 10.74
CA LEU A 102 -18.12 -17.36 9.74
C LEU A 102 -17.80 -18.50 8.77
N SER A 103 -18.06 -18.27 7.49
CA SER A 103 -17.78 -19.21 6.41
C SER A 103 -16.27 -19.28 6.12
N PRO A 104 -15.71 -20.47 5.83
CA PRO A 104 -14.28 -20.65 5.56
C PRO A 104 -13.81 -20.02 4.26
N VAL A 105 -12.62 -19.42 4.28
CA VAL A 105 -11.86 -19.08 3.07
C VAL A 105 -11.03 -20.29 2.65
N VAL A 106 -11.35 -20.86 1.49
CA VAL A 106 -10.69 -22.08 0.97
C VAL A 106 -9.62 -21.73 -0.06
N SER A 107 -8.38 -22.10 0.22
CA SER A 107 -7.22 -21.96 -0.66
C SER A 107 -6.58 -23.31 -0.94
N VAL A 108 -6.11 -23.54 -2.17
CA VAL A 108 -5.37 -24.75 -2.55
C VAL A 108 -4.01 -24.36 -3.14
N PHE A 109 -2.95 -24.91 -2.56
CA PHE A 109 -1.57 -24.67 -2.97
C PHE A 109 -1.06 -25.87 -3.77
N VAL A 110 -0.50 -25.57 -4.94
CA VAL A 110 0.12 -26.55 -5.84
C VAL A 110 1.63 -26.64 -5.56
N PRO A 111 2.27 -27.80 -5.76
CA PRO A 111 3.69 -27.96 -5.52
C PRO A 111 4.53 -27.13 -6.52
N PRO A 112 5.70 -26.62 -6.12
CA PRO A 112 6.58 -25.91 -7.03
C PRO A 112 7.15 -26.85 -8.11
N ARG A 113 7.41 -26.32 -9.31
CA ARG A 113 7.75 -27.08 -10.52
C ARG A 113 8.93 -28.04 -10.35
N ASN A 114 9.92 -27.65 -9.55
CA ASN A 114 11.11 -28.45 -9.24
C ASN A 114 10.82 -29.64 -8.31
N SER A 115 9.71 -29.64 -7.57
CA SER A 115 9.33 -30.72 -6.64
C SER A 115 8.71 -31.93 -7.33
N LEU A 116 8.41 -31.82 -8.63
CA LEU A 116 7.91 -32.91 -9.47
C LEU A 116 8.96 -33.42 -10.46
N SER A 117 10.14 -32.78 -10.58
CA SER A 117 11.18 -33.15 -11.55
C SER A 117 11.86 -34.49 -11.20
N GLY A 118 11.40 -35.59 -11.79
CA GLY A 118 11.93 -36.95 -11.57
C GLY A 118 11.57 -37.92 -12.70
N ASP A 119 11.72 -39.23 -12.46
CA ASP A 119 11.49 -40.33 -13.43
C ASP A 119 9.97 -40.66 -13.61
N GLY A 120 9.08 -39.66 -13.55
CA GLY A 120 7.62 -39.83 -13.70
C GLY A 120 6.89 -40.45 -12.50
N ASN A 121 7.63 -40.92 -11.47
CA ASN A 121 7.12 -41.50 -10.22
C ASN A 121 7.37 -40.61 -8.98
N SER A 122 7.90 -39.40 -9.18
CA SER A 122 8.03 -38.38 -8.14
C SER A 122 6.66 -38.12 -7.50
N LYS A 123 6.61 -38.23 -6.17
CA LYS A 123 5.42 -37.91 -5.38
C LYS A 123 5.57 -36.52 -4.79
N SER A 124 4.51 -35.73 -4.88
CA SER A 124 4.40 -34.42 -4.24
C SER A 124 3.03 -34.26 -3.58
N SER A 125 2.73 -33.13 -2.97
CA SER A 125 1.48 -32.92 -2.25
C SER A 125 0.77 -31.63 -2.66
N LEU A 126 -0.54 -31.71 -2.85
CA LEU A 126 -1.46 -30.57 -2.89
C LEU A 126 -1.88 -30.23 -1.47
N ILE A 127 -1.94 -28.95 -1.12
CA ILE A 127 -2.32 -28.51 0.24
C ILE A 127 -3.61 -27.70 0.13
N CYS A 128 -4.68 -28.19 0.74
CA CYS A 128 -5.91 -27.44 0.92
C CYS A 128 -5.94 -26.82 2.31
N GLN A 129 -6.35 -25.56 2.38
CA GLN A 129 -6.37 -24.76 3.59
C GLN A 129 -7.72 -24.04 3.70
N ALA A 130 -8.36 -24.20 4.86
CA ALA A 130 -9.56 -23.47 5.24
C ALA A 130 -9.23 -22.54 6.41
N THR A 131 -9.42 -21.22 6.27
CA THR A 131 -9.16 -20.22 7.31
C THR A 131 -10.43 -19.44 7.69
N ASP A 132 -10.35 -18.74 8.81
CA ASP A 132 -11.29 -17.70 9.24
C ASP A 132 -12.73 -18.16 9.47
N PHE A 133 -12.92 -19.46 9.75
CA PHE A 133 -14.24 -20.04 9.96
C PHE A 133 -14.60 -20.18 11.43
N SER A 134 -15.90 -20.21 11.72
CA SER A 134 -16.50 -20.50 13.02
C SER A 134 -17.90 -21.07 12.82
N PRO A 135 -18.30 -22.20 13.45
CA PRO A 135 -17.66 -22.91 14.56
C PRO A 135 -16.56 -23.91 14.13
N LYS A 136 -15.86 -24.54 15.09
CA LYS A 136 -14.72 -25.45 14.89
C LYS A 136 -15.00 -26.67 13.99
N GLN A 137 -16.25 -27.12 13.91
CA GLN A 137 -16.61 -28.33 13.17
C GLN A 137 -16.53 -28.11 11.66
N ILE A 138 -15.62 -28.81 10.99
CA ILE A 138 -15.36 -28.70 9.55
C ILE A 138 -14.98 -30.08 8.98
N SER A 139 -15.26 -30.31 7.69
CA SER A 139 -14.90 -31.54 6.98
C SER A 139 -14.22 -31.18 5.65
N LEU A 140 -13.03 -31.73 5.38
CA LEU A 140 -12.29 -31.50 4.14
C LEU A 140 -12.21 -32.80 3.34
N SER A 141 -12.48 -32.75 2.04
CA SER A 141 -12.46 -33.91 1.16
C SER A 141 -11.88 -33.57 -0.21
N TRP A 142 -11.29 -34.57 -0.87
CA TRP A 142 -10.65 -34.40 -2.17
C TRP A 142 -11.40 -35.17 -3.26
N PHE A 143 -11.46 -34.58 -4.45
CA PHE A 143 -11.99 -35.19 -5.65
C PHE A 143 -11.00 -35.04 -6.80
N ARG A 144 -11.00 -36.00 -7.72
CA ARG A 144 -10.29 -35.96 -8.99
C ARG A 144 -11.30 -36.21 -10.10
N ASP A 145 -11.46 -35.23 -10.99
CA ASP A 145 -12.43 -35.26 -12.10
C ASP A 145 -13.84 -35.65 -11.63
N GLY A 146 -14.27 -35.07 -10.49
CA GLY A 146 -15.56 -35.34 -9.86
C GLY A 146 -15.66 -36.66 -9.08
N LYS A 147 -14.63 -37.50 -9.07
CA LYS A 147 -14.61 -38.76 -8.29
C LYS A 147 -13.91 -38.55 -6.95
N ARG A 148 -14.53 -39.01 -5.86
CA ARG A 148 -13.99 -38.86 -4.50
C ARG A 148 -12.70 -39.67 -4.32
N ILE A 149 -11.66 -39.03 -3.78
CA ILE A 149 -10.40 -39.66 -3.40
C ILE A 149 -10.46 -40.03 -1.93
N VAL A 150 -10.01 -41.24 -1.58
CA VAL A 150 -10.00 -41.77 -0.20
C VAL A 150 -8.61 -42.22 0.26
N SER A 151 -7.58 -42.13 -0.59
CA SER A 151 -6.22 -42.60 -0.32
C SER A 151 -5.19 -41.50 -0.54
N GLY A 152 -4.10 -41.52 0.25
CA GLY A 152 -3.01 -40.53 0.12
C GLY A 152 -3.34 -39.15 0.71
N ILE A 153 -4.37 -39.08 1.57
CA ILE A 153 -4.80 -37.86 2.25
C ILE A 153 -4.20 -37.83 3.65
N SER A 154 -3.59 -36.71 4.02
CA SER A 154 -3.10 -36.42 5.38
C SER A 154 -3.84 -35.20 5.91
N GLU A 155 -4.69 -35.40 6.91
CA GLU A 155 -5.45 -34.31 7.55
C GLU A 155 -4.64 -33.63 8.65
N GLY A 156 -4.76 -32.31 8.70
CA GLY A 156 -4.17 -31.47 9.71
C GLY A 156 -5.01 -31.32 10.96
N GLN A 157 -4.36 -30.96 12.07
CA GLN A 157 -5.10 -30.54 13.26
C GLN A 157 -5.80 -29.20 13.03
N VAL A 158 -7.02 -29.05 13.57
CA VAL A 158 -7.75 -27.78 13.55
C VAL A 158 -7.16 -26.85 14.60
N GLU A 159 -6.53 -25.79 14.15
CA GLU A 159 -5.88 -24.77 14.97
C GLU A 159 -6.87 -23.66 15.33
N THR A 160 -6.75 -23.13 16.55
CA THR A 160 -7.51 -21.97 17.00
C THR A 160 -6.70 -20.70 16.79
N VAL A 161 -7.27 -19.74 16.10
CA VAL A 161 -6.67 -18.41 15.91
C VAL A 161 -7.23 -17.51 17.02
N GLN A 162 -6.34 -17.06 17.92
CA GLN A 162 -6.70 -16.16 19.02
C GLN A 162 -6.91 -14.74 18.48
N SER A 163 -8.04 -14.53 17.80
CA SER A 163 -8.55 -13.22 17.38
C SER A 163 -9.91 -12.97 18.03
N SER A 164 -10.39 -11.72 17.98
CA SER A 164 -11.76 -11.35 18.31
C SER A 164 -12.45 -10.90 17.02
N PRO A 165 -13.37 -11.68 16.44
CA PRO A 165 -13.94 -12.96 16.91
C PRO A 165 -12.98 -14.16 16.80
N ILE A 166 -13.23 -15.21 17.60
CA ILE A 166 -12.43 -16.46 17.57
C ILE A 166 -12.69 -17.17 16.24
N THR A 167 -11.63 -17.42 15.48
CA THR A 167 -11.69 -18.18 14.22
C THR A 167 -10.82 -19.43 14.28
N PHE A 168 -11.07 -20.37 13.37
CA PHE A 168 -10.37 -21.63 13.25
C PHE A 168 -9.67 -21.77 11.90
N ARG A 169 -8.65 -22.63 11.87
CA ARG A 169 -7.90 -22.97 10.67
C ARG A 169 -7.72 -24.48 10.55
N ALA A 170 -7.90 -25.03 9.37
CA ALA A 170 -7.73 -26.44 9.07
C ALA A 170 -6.96 -26.65 7.77
N TYR A 171 -6.23 -27.76 7.66
CA TYR A 171 -5.49 -28.14 6.47
C TYR A 171 -5.70 -29.61 6.11
N SER A 172 -5.59 -29.93 4.82
CA SER A 172 -5.59 -31.29 4.29
C SER A 172 -4.61 -31.39 3.14
N MET A 173 -3.75 -32.40 3.16
CA MET A 173 -2.74 -32.63 2.13
C MET A 173 -3.10 -33.87 1.30
N LEU A 174 -3.07 -33.76 -0.02
CA LEU A 174 -3.26 -34.88 -0.94
C LEU A 174 -1.95 -35.20 -1.65
N THR A 175 -1.47 -36.43 -1.49
CA THR A 175 -0.31 -36.94 -2.22
C THR A 175 -0.68 -37.24 -3.67
N ILE A 176 0.06 -36.64 -4.61
CA ILE A 176 -0.12 -36.79 -6.07
C ILE A 176 1.18 -37.29 -6.71
N THR A 177 1.06 -37.90 -7.90
CA THR A 177 2.22 -38.29 -8.73
C THR A 177 2.40 -37.30 -9.87
N GLU A 178 3.63 -37.16 -10.38
CA GLU A 178 3.92 -36.33 -11.56
C GLU A 178 3.05 -36.70 -12.76
N ARG A 179 2.90 -38.00 -13.05
CA ARG A 179 2.06 -38.50 -14.14
C ARG A 179 0.60 -38.08 -14.00
N ASP A 180 0.02 -38.22 -12.79
CA ASP A 180 -1.37 -37.87 -12.53
C ASP A 180 -1.59 -36.35 -12.44
N TRP A 181 -0.55 -35.57 -12.15
CA TRP A 181 -0.63 -34.12 -12.17
C TRP A 181 -0.63 -33.62 -13.61
N LEU A 182 0.39 -34.00 -14.40
CA LEU A 182 0.61 -33.51 -15.77
C LEU A 182 -0.43 -33.98 -16.78
N SER A 183 -1.26 -34.98 -16.46
CA SER A 183 -2.33 -35.44 -17.34
C SER A 183 -3.59 -34.55 -17.33
N GLN A 184 -3.46 -33.29 -16.89
CA GLN A 184 -4.54 -32.28 -16.89
C GLN A 184 -5.78 -32.63 -16.05
N ASN A 185 -5.68 -33.57 -15.11
CA ASN A 185 -6.79 -33.88 -14.22
C ASN A 185 -7.11 -32.68 -13.33
N VAL A 186 -8.39 -32.49 -13.02
CA VAL A 186 -8.84 -31.45 -12.10
C VAL A 186 -8.97 -32.03 -10.70
N TYR A 187 -8.18 -31.51 -9.77
CA TYR A 187 -8.26 -31.83 -8.36
C TYR A 187 -9.11 -30.78 -7.65
N THR A 188 -10.13 -31.22 -6.94
CA THR A 188 -11.04 -30.35 -6.19
C THR A 188 -10.88 -30.62 -4.70
N CYS A 189 -10.55 -29.59 -3.93
CA CYS A 189 -10.76 -29.63 -2.48
C CYS A 189 -12.16 -29.12 -2.17
N GLN A 190 -12.97 -29.97 -1.53
CA GLN A 190 -14.32 -29.65 -1.06
C GLN A 190 -14.33 -29.60 0.46
N VAL A 191 -14.80 -28.48 1.00
CA VAL A 191 -14.87 -28.17 2.42
C VAL A 191 -16.34 -28.01 2.81
N GLU A 192 -16.80 -28.80 3.77
CA GLU A 192 -18.15 -28.73 4.32
C GLU A 192 -18.09 -28.08 5.71
N HIS A 193 -18.81 -26.98 5.87
CA HIS A 193 -18.87 -26.20 7.10
C HIS A 193 -20.29 -25.66 7.30
N ASN A 194 -20.87 -25.89 8.48
CA ASN A 194 -22.22 -25.46 8.83
C ASN A 194 -23.31 -25.73 7.75
N LYS A 195 -23.29 -26.92 7.14
CA LYS A 195 -24.21 -27.34 6.04
C LYS A 195 -24.03 -26.60 4.71
N GLU A 196 -23.01 -25.75 4.60
CA GLU A 196 -22.57 -25.15 3.34
C GLU A 196 -21.35 -25.90 2.79
N THR A 197 -21.23 -25.89 1.46
CA THR A 197 -20.15 -26.57 0.74
C THR A 197 -19.34 -25.54 -0.04
N PHE A 198 -18.04 -25.49 0.24
CA PHE A 198 -17.06 -24.64 -0.41
C PHE A 198 -16.11 -25.52 -1.22
N GLN A 199 -15.72 -25.10 -2.41
CA GLN A 199 -14.81 -25.91 -3.22
C GLN A 199 -13.82 -25.06 -4.00
N LYS A 200 -12.61 -25.58 -4.20
CA LYS A 200 -11.58 -24.96 -5.02
C LYS A 200 -10.93 -26.02 -5.91
N ASN A 201 -10.88 -25.73 -7.21
CA ASN A 201 -10.30 -26.58 -8.22
C ASN A 201 -8.85 -26.15 -8.52
N VAL A 202 -7.98 -27.13 -8.79
CA VAL A 202 -6.61 -26.92 -9.28
C VAL A 202 -6.28 -27.97 -10.35
N SER A 203 -5.47 -27.60 -11.33
CA SER A 203 -4.99 -28.49 -12.39
C SER A 203 -3.52 -28.16 -12.71
N SER A 204 -2.83 -29.06 -13.41
CA SER A 204 -1.52 -28.78 -13.99
C SER A 204 -1.57 -27.80 -15.15
N SER A 205 -2.75 -27.61 -15.74
CA SER A 205 -2.98 -26.46 -16.60
C SER A 205 -2.82 -25.24 -15.71
N CYS A 206 -1.85 -24.38 -16.01
CA CYS A 206 -1.93 -23.02 -15.53
C CYS A 206 -3.30 -22.52 -15.99
N ASP A 207 -4.23 -22.30 -15.06
CA ASP A 207 -5.17 -21.22 -15.27
C ASP A 207 -4.25 -20.04 -15.58
N VAL A 208 -4.28 -19.58 -16.83
CA VAL A 208 -3.66 -18.32 -17.20
C VAL A 208 -4.13 -17.39 -16.11
N ALA A 209 -3.22 -16.98 -15.21
CA ALA A 209 -3.53 -15.91 -14.26
C ALA A 209 -4.24 -14.87 -15.12
N PRO A 210 -5.48 -14.46 -14.78
CA PRO A 210 -6.33 -13.73 -15.71
C PRO A 210 -5.44 -12.70 -16.39
N PRO A 211 -5.31 -12.74 -17.73
CA PRO A 211 -4.30 -11.96 -18.43
C PRO A 211 -4.38 -10.57 -17.84
N SER A 212 -3.26 -10.10 -17.28
CA SER A 212 -3.21 -8.79 -16.64
C SER A 212 -3.90 -7.84 -17.61
N PRO A 213 -4.99 -7.17 -17.21
CA PRO A 213 -5.85 -6.47 -18.15
C PRO A 213 -4.99 -5.50 -18.97
N ILE A 214 -5.34 -5.35 -20.24
CA ILE A 214 -4.69 -4.36 -21.10
C ILE A 214 -4.77 -3.03 -20.37
N GLY A 215 -3.61 -2.47 -20.07
CA GLY A 215 -3.51 -1.21 -19.34
C GLY A 215 -3.29 -0.08 -20.32
N VAL A 216 -4.21 0.90 -20.37
CA VAL A 216 -4.10 2.09 -21.21
C VAL A 216 -3.74 3.29 -20.33
N PHE A 217 -2.67 4.00 -20.64
CA PHE A 217 -2.18 5.13 -19.87
C PHE A 217 -1.91 6.34 -20.77
N THR A 218 -2.54 7.47 -20.50
CA THR A 218 -2.18 8.74 -21.13
C THR A 218 -1.04 9.39 -20.36
N ILE A 219 0.01 9.77 -21.08
CA ILE A 219 1.20 10.43 -20.55
C ILE A 219 1.15 11.88 -21.04
N PRO A 220 1.04 12.87 -20.13
CA PRO A 220 1.04 14.28 -20.52
C PRO A 220 2.41 14.69 -21.09
N PRO A 221 2.45 15.69 -21.98
CA PRO A 221 3.70 16.26 -22.45
C PRO A 221 4.47 16.89 -21.29
N SER A 222 5.80 16.78 -21.32
CA SER A 222 6.64 17.46 -20.33
C SER A 222 6.79 18.93 -20.69
N PHE A 223 6.88 19.78 -19.66
CA PHE A 223 7.24 21.19 -19.79
C PHE A 223 8.56 21.34 -20.54
N ALA A 224 9.56 20.49 -20.23
CA ALA A 224 10.87 20.53 -20.87
C ALA A 224 10.78 20.32 -22.38
N ASP A 225 10.01 19.33 -22.83
CA ASP A 225 9.83 19.05 -24.25
C ASP A 225 9.11 20.20 -24.94
N ILE A 226 7.97 20.67 -24.38
CA ILE A 226 7.22 21.81 -24.92
C ILE A 226 8.10 23.06 -25.01
N PHE A 227 8.89 23.33 -23.97
CA PHE A 227 9.76 24.50 -23.93
C PHE A 227 10.81 24.47 -25.05
N LEU A 228 11.37 23.29 -25.34
CA LEU A 228 12.41 23.07 -26.35
C LEU A 228 11.85 22.97 -27.78
N THR A 229 10.78 22.21 -28.01
CA THR A 229 10.24 21.93 -29.35
C THR A 229 9.14 22.89 -29.77
N LYS A 230 8.59 23.67 -28.83
CA LYS A 230 7.37 24.49 -29.00
C LYS A 230 6.14 23.66 -29.40
N SER A 231 6.16 22.36 -29.16
CA SER A 231 5.07 21.44 -29.48
C SER A 231 4.76 20.53 -28.29
N ALA A 232 3.48 20.30 -28.04
CA ALA A 232 3.01 19.40 -27.00
C ALA A 232 2.83 18.00 -27.58
N LYS A 233 3.69 17.07 -27.14
CA LYS A 233 3.63 15.67 -27.57
C LYS A 233 2.79 14.83 -26.61
N LEU A 234 1.60 14.44 -27.06
CA LEU A 234 0.70 13.54 -26.35
C LEU A 234 1.14 12.10 -26.57
N SER A 235 1.21 11.29 -25.51
CA SER A 235 1.63 9.89 -25.60
C SER A 235 0.61 8.98 -24.91
N CYS A 236 0.19 7.91 -25.58
CA CYS A 236 -0.73 6.91 -25.04
C CYS A 236 -0.02 5.56 -25.00
N LEU A 237 0.27 5.07 -23.81
CA LEU A 237 0.97 3.81 -23.57
C LEU A 237 -0.04 2.70 -23.29
N VAL A 238 0.00 1.66 -24.11
CA VAL A 238 -0.79 0.43 -23.96
C VAL A 238 0.15 -0.70 -23.53
N THR A 239 -0.20 -1.39 -22.45
CA THR A 239 0.62 -2.44 -21.82
C THR A 239 -0.16 -3.75 -21.73
N ASN A 240 0.57 -4.85 -21.48
CA ASN A 240 0.02 -6.20 -21.32
C ASN A 240 -0.71 -6.73 -22.57
N LEU A 241 -0.27 -6.35 -23.77
CA LEU A 241 -0.86 -6.89 -25.01
C LEU A 241 -0.32 -8.31 -25.27
N ALA A 242 -1.22 -9.23 -25.63
CA ALA A 242 -0.85 -10.58 -26.08
C ALA A 242 -0.36 -10.59 -27.55
N SER A 243 -0.92 -9.71 -28.39
CA SER A 243 -0.49 -9.47 -29.78
C SER A 243 -0.77 -8.02 -30.16
N TYR A 244 -0.03 -7.49 -31.14
CA TYR A 244 -0.33 -6.20 -31.78
C TYR A 244 -1.42 -6.29 -32.85
N ASP A 245 -1.82 -7.51 -33.26
CA ASP A 245 -2.84 -7.70 -34.28
C ASP A 245 -4.18 -7.12 -33.84
N GLY A 246 -4.80 -6.32 -34.71
CA GLY A 246 -6.07 -5.67 -34.42
C GLY A 246 -6.00 -4.50 -33.44
N LEU A 247 -4.80 -4.06 -33.03
CA LEU A 247 -4.63 -2.85 -32.23
C LEU A 247 -4.81 -1.60 -33.08
N ASN A 248 -5.65 -0.68 -32.62
CA ASN A 248 -5.79 0.65 -33.18
C ASN A 248 -5.74 1.68 -32.05
N ILE A 249 -4.76 2.58 -32.11
CA ILE A 249 -4.60 3.71 -31.19
C ILE A 249 -4.82 4.99 -31.97
N SER A 250 -5.77 5.80 -31.52
CA SER A 250 -6.08 7.09 -32.16
C SER A 250 -6.26 8.19 -31.12
N TRP A 251 -5.78 9.38 -31.45
CA TRP A 251 -6.00 10.59 -30.67
C TRP A 251 -7.07 11.48 -31.30
N SER A 252 -7.89 12.09 -30.45
CA SER A 252 -8.88 13.09 -30.86
C SER A 252 -8.93 14.27 -29.90
N ARG A 253 -9.23 15.45 -30.45
CA ARG A 253 -9.53 16.67 -29.68
C ARG A 253 -10.91 16.59 -29.01
N GLN A 254 -11.17 17.50 -28.08
CA GLN A 254 -12.47 17.62 -27.38
C GLN A 254 -13.65 17.82 -28.34
N ASN A 255 -13.44 18.47 -29.48
CA ASN A 255 -14.45 18.67 -30.51
C ASN A 255 -14.68 17.47 -31.44
N GLY A 256 -13.99 16.33 -31.19
CA GLY A 256 -14.08 15.11 -31.99
C GLY A 256 -13.20 15.09 -33.24
N LYS A 257 -12.40 16.14 -33.52
CA LYS A 257 -11.44 16.14 -34.62
C LYS A 257 -10.30 15.16 -34.33
N ALA A 258 -10.06 14.23 -35.25
CA ALA A 258 -8.95 13.29 -35.16
C ALA A 258 -7.59 13.99 -35.32
N LEU A 259 -6.59 13.51 -34.58
CA LEU A 259 -5.19 13.93 -34.67
C LEU A 259 -4.38 12.84 -35.39
N GLU A 260 -3.36 13.26 -36.14
CA GLU A 260 -2.42 12.32 -36.75
C GLU A 260 -1.67 11.58 -35.64
N THR A 261 -1.83 10.26 -35.60
CA THR A 261 -1.31 9.40 -34.53
C THR A 261 -0.27 8.44 -35.09
N HIS A 262 0.94 8.51 -34.57
CA HIS A 262 2.06 7.65 -34.93
C HIS A 262 2.17 6.54 -33.88
N THR A 263 2.12 5.28 -34.31
CA THR A 263 2.13 4.14 -33.38
C THR A 263 3.46 3.39 -33.42
N TYR A 264 4.04 3.17 -32.24
CA TYR A 264 5.29 2.44 -32.02
C TYR A 264 5.00 1.17 -31.20
N PHE A 265 5.77 0.11 -31.41
CA PHE A 265 5.59 -1.17 -30.74
C PHE A 265 6.89 -1.63 -30.09
N GLU A 266 6.79 -2.22 -28.90
CA GLU A 266 7.91 -2.78 -28.15
C GLU A 266 7.53 -4.18 -27.66
N ARG A 267 8.48 -5.12 -27.78
CA ARG A 267 8.33 -6.50 -27.28
C ARG A 267 9.16 -6.68 -26.02
N HIS A 268 8.54 -7.22 -24.99
CA HIS A 268 9.16 -7.46 -23.69
C HIS A 268 9.66 -8.90 -23.55
N LEU A 269 10.59 -9.12 -22.60
CA LEU A 269 11.16 -10.44 -22.31
C LEU A 269 10.15 -11.43 -21.67
N ASN A 270 9.01 -10.92 -21.19
CA ASN A 270 7.91 -11.70 -20.62
C ASN A 270 6.90 -12.16 -21.68
N ASP A 271 7.27 -12.12 -22.97
CA ASP A 271 6.41 -12.42 -24.12
C ASP A 271 5.14 -11.57 -24.25
N THR A 272 5.08 -10.43 -23.56
CA THR A 272 4.03 -9.41 -23.78
C THR A 272 4.52 -8.29 -24.68
N PHE A 273 3.58 -7.55 -25.27
CA PHE A 273 3.84 -6.39 -26.10
C PHE A 273 3.33 -5.12 -25.41
N SER A 274 3.98 -4.00 -25.71
CA SER A 274 3.44 -2.67 -25.46
C SER A 274 3.40 -1.87 -26.75
N ALA A 275 2.45 -0.96 -26.83
CA ALA A 275 2.33 -0.03 -27.94
C ALA A 275 2.24 1.40 -27.42
N ARG A 276 2.79 2.35 -28.17
CA ARG A 276 2.72 3.76 -27.87
C ARG A 276 2.15 4.52 -29.05
N GLY A 277 1.00 5.18 -28.87
CA GLY A 277 0.44 6.11 -29.84
C GLY A 277 0.81 7.54 -29.47
N GLU A 278 1.60 8.20 -30.32
CA GLU A 278 2.04 9.59 -30.13
C GLU A 278 1.31 10.52 -31.11
N ALA A 279 0.88 11.68 -30.62
CA ALA A 279 0.30 12.75 -31.43
C ALA A 279 0.88 14.10 -30.99
N SER A 280 1.08 15.01 -31.94
CA SER A 280 1.62 16.35 -31.67
C SER A 280 0.52 17.40 -31.78
N VAL A 281 0.47 18.32 -30.82
CA VAL A 281 -0.44 19.47 -30.81
C VAL A 281 0.32 20.76 -30.51
N CYS A 282 -0.29 21.90 -30.81
CA CYS A 282 0.27 23.21 -30.51
C CYS A 282 0.40 23.41 -29.00
N SER A 283 1.43 24.15 -28.57
CA SER A 283 1.65 24.42 -27.15
C SER A 283 0.49 25.22 -26.54
N GLU A 284 -0.09 26.15 -27.30
CA GLU A 284 -1.18 27.02 -26.90
C GLU A 284 -2.47 26.24 -26.61
N ASP A 285 -2.75 25.21 -27.41
CA ASP A 285 -3.91 24.34 -27.26
C ASP A 285 -3.81 23.56 -25.93
N TRP A 286 -2.63 22.99 -25.64
CA TRP A 286 -2.35 22.32 -24.36
C TRP A 286 -2.44 23.27 -23.17
N GLU A 287 -1.82 24.45 -23.28
CA GLU A 287 -1.80 25.50 -22.25
C GLU A 287 -3.18 26.08 -21.94
N SER A 288 -4.09 26.09 -22.93
CA SER A 288 -5.50 26.48 -22.71
C SER A 288 -6.28 25.48 -21.81
N GLY A 289 -5.70 24.29 -21.60
CA GLY A 289 -6.36 23.17 -20.93
C GLY A 289 -7.41 22.51 -21.82
N GLU A 290 -7.18 22.46 -23.14
CA GLU A 290 -7.94 21.59 -24.06
C GLU A 290 -7.78 20.12 -23.64
N GLU A 291 -8.85 19.35 -23.75
CA GLU A 291 -8.85 17.93 -23.44
C GLU A 291 -8.61 17.09 -24.69
N PHE A 292 -7.64 16.18 -24.61
CA PHE A 292 -7.29 15.24 -25.67
C PHE A 292 -7.60 13.83 -25.22
N THR A 293 -8.29 13.07 -26.07
CA THR A 293 -8.70 11.69 -25.77
C THR A 293 -7.91 10.70 -26.62
N CYS A 294 -7.22 9.77 -25.96
CA CYS A 294 -6.70 8.56 -26.59
C CYS A 294 -7.80 7.50 -26.60
N THR A 295 -8.09 6.93 -27.76
CA THR A 295 -8.99 5.79 -27.94
C THR A 295 -8.19 4.58 -28.40
N VAL A 296 -8.27 3.49 -27.64
CA VAL A 296 -7.59 2.22 -27.90
C VAL A 296 -8.64 1.16 -28.19
N ALA A 297 -8.57 0.56 -29.38
CA ALA A 297 -9.39 -0.59 -29.76
C ALA A 297 -8.49 -1.80 -29.99
N HIS A 298 -8.90 -2.96 -29.48
CA HIS A 298 -8.18 -4.23 -29.61
C HIS A 298 -9.18 -5.39 -29.55
N SER A 299 -8.84 -6.55 -30.11
CA SER A 299 -9.71 -7.74 -30.11
C SER A 299 -10.01 -8.27 -28.70
N ASP A 300 -9.09 -8.07 -27.77
CA ASP A 300 -9.19 -8.57 -26.40
C ASP A 300 -9.91 -7.56 -25.48
N LEU A 301 -10.28 -6.39 -26.02
CA LEU A 301 -11.11 -5.39 -25.34
C LEU A 301 -12.56 -5.50 -25.82
N PRO A 302 -13.55 -5.72 -24.92
CA PRO A 302 -14.95 -5.82 -25.33
C PRO A 302 -15.50 -4.50 -25.91
N PHE A 303 -14.94 -3.37 -25.49
CA PHE A 303 -15.23 -2.04 -26.02
C PHE A 303 -13.94 -1.22 -26.10
N PRO A 304 -13.83 -0.27 -27.04
CA PRO A 304 -12.69 0.63 -27.09
C PRO A 304 -12.52 1.41 -25.79
N GLU A 305 -11.32 1.36 -25.21
CA GLU A 305 -10.98 2.08 -24.00
C GLU A 305 -10.57 3.51 -24.34
N LYS A 306 -11.06 4.48 -23.56
CA LYS A 306 -10.86 5.90 -23.81
C LYS A 306 -10.33 6.59 -22.57
N ASN A 307 -9.11 7.12 -22.68
CA ASN A 307 -8.48 7.89 -21.62
C ASN A 307 -8.17 9.30 -22.12
N ALA A 308 -8.58 10.30 -21.32
CA ALA A 308 -8.37 11.70 -21.61
C ALA A 308 -7.16 12.26 -20.86
N VAL A 309 -6.58 13.32 -21.40
CA VAL A 309 -5.50 14.09 -20.77
C VAL A 309 -5.66 15.57 -21.12
N SER A 310 -5.45 16.42 -20.13
CA SER A 310 -5.49 17.87 -20.26
C SER A 310 -4.54 18.49 -19.24
N LYS A 311 -4.15 19.76 -19.46
CA LYS A 311 -3.35 20.49 -18.49
C LYS A 311 -4.18 20.77 -17.23
N PRO A 312 -3.72 20.41 -16.02
CA PRO A 312 -4.41 20.73 -14.78
C PRO A 312 -4.57 22.25 -14.58
N LYS A 313 -5.79 22.71 -14.26
CA LYS A 313 -6.10 24.16 -14.14
C LYS A 313 -5.88 24.73 -12.74
N ASP A 314 -6.03 23.92 -11.69
CA ASP A 314 -6.03 24.38 -10.28
C ASP A 314 -4.71 24.11 -9.54
N VAL A 315 -3.58 24.07 -10.26
CA VAL A 315 -2.28 23.83 -9.64
C VAL A 315 -1.62 25.14 -9.23
N ALA A 316 -1.25 25.24 -7.96
CA ALA A 316 -0.54 26.41 -7.45
C ALA A 316 0.81 26.56 -8.14
N MET A 317 1.00 27.70 -8.81
CA MET A 317 2.26 28.05 -9.46
C MET A 317 3.21 28.66 -8.43
N LYS A 318 4.26 27.93 -8.07
CA LYS A 318 5.32 28.41 -7.18
C LYS A 318 6.67 28.35 -7.92
N PRO A 319 7.40 29.47 -8.06
CA PRO A 319 8.68 29.48 -8.75
C PRO A 319 9.79 28.78 -7.94
N PRO A 320 10.71 28.04 -8.59
CA PRO A 320 11.83 27.42 -7.91
C PRO A 320 12.83 28.41 -7.35
N SER A 321 13.37 28.06 -6.19
CA SER A 321 14.60 28.64 -5.65
C SER A 321 15.78 27.73 -5.98
N VAL A 322 16.80 28.29 -6.62
CA VAL A 322 17.99 27.55 -7.08
C VAL A 322 19.20 27.91 -6.24
N TYR A 323 19.83 26.89 -5.68
CA TYR A 323 21.04 26.99 -4.86
C TYR A 323 22.14 26.11 -5.46
N LEU A 324 23.32 26.69 -5.71
CA LEU A 324 24.50 25.93 -6.10
C LEU A 324 25.42 25.73 -4.90
N LEU A 325 25.79 24.48 -4.68
CA LEU A 325 26.72 24.05 -3.66
C LEU A 325 28.04 23.69 -4.37
N PRO A 326 29.14 24.41 -4.10
CA PRO A 326 30.44 24.07 -4.64
C PRO A 326 30.95 22.75 -4.05
N PRO A 327 31.98 22.13 -4.67
CA PRO A 327 32.58 20.92 -4.12
C PRO A 327 33.16 21.14 -2.72
N THR A 328 33.09 20.09 -1.92
CA THR A 328 33.66 20.11 -0.56
C THR A 328 35.19 20.12 -0.62
N ARG A 329 35.84 20.66 0.43
CA ARG A 329 37.32 20.71 0.48
C ARG A 329 37.92 19.31 0.52
N GLU A 330 37.23 18.37 1.15
CA GLU A 330 37.59 16.96 1.26
C GLU A 330 37.65 16.31 -0.13
N GLN A 331 36.65 16.55 -0.99
CA GLN A 331 36.66 16.05 -2.37
C GLN A 331 37.80 16.63 -3.20
N LEU A 332 38.05 17.93 -3.09
CA LEU A 332 39.15 18.58 -3.82
C LEU A 332 40.53 18.08 -3.35
N SER A 333 40.65 17.66 -2.08
CA SER A 333 41.90 17.11 -1.53
C SER A 333 42.28 15.75 -2.13
N LEU A 334 41.30 15.02 -2.68
CA LEU A 334 41.54 13.73 -3.35
C LEU A 334 42.19 13.90 -4.73
N ARG A 335 42.15 15.10 -5.33
CA ARG A 335 42.76 15.42 -6.64
C ARG A 335 42.32 14.52 -7.80
N GLU A 336 41.09 14.04 -7.75
CA GLU A 336 40.50 13.24 -8.82
C GLU A 336 39.35 14.03 -9.46
N SER A 337 38.13 13.79 -8.98
CA SER A 337 36.92 14.48 -9.40
C SER A 337 36.21 15.11 -8.21
N ALA A 338 35.43 16.14 -8.50
CA ALA A 338 34.66 16.88 -7.51
C ALA A 338 33.21 16.97 -7.99
N SER A 339 32.27 17.22 -7.08
CA SER A 339 30.85 17.34 -7.41
C SER A 339 30.34 18.75 -7.15
N VAL A 340 29.68 19.34 -8.13
CA VAL A 340 28.90 20.57 -7.97
C VAL A 340 27.43 20.17 -7.88
N THR A 341 26.73 20.62 -6.85
CA THR A 341 25.31 20.26 -6.65
C THR A 341 24.41 21.48 -6.87
N CYS A 342 23.40 21.32 -7.72
CA CYS A 342 22.33 22.29 -7.91
C CYS A 342 21.07 21.78 -7.20
N LEU A 343 20.72 22.42 -6.08
CA LEU A 343 19.50 22.17 -5.33
C LEU A 343 18.42 23.14 -5.83
N VAL A 344 17.35 22.59 -6.39
CA VAL A 344 16.18 23.33 -6.85
C VAL A 344 15.03 22.96 -5.94
N LYS A 345 14.42 23.93 -5.25
CA LYS A 345 13.39 23.66 -4.24
C LYS A 345 12.30 24.73 -4.19
N GLY A 346 11.18 24.41 -3.55
CA GLY A 346 10.06 25.32 -3.33
C GLY A 346 9.17 25.57 -4.55
N PHE A 347 9.23 24.70 -5.57
CA PHE A 347 8.47 24.89 -6.81
C PHE A 347 7.24 24.01 -6.91
N ALA A 348 6.26 24.46 -7.69
CA ALA A 348 5.09 23.70 -8.09
C ALA A 348 4.59 24.25 -9.43
N PRO A 349 4.17 23.41 -10.39
CA PRO A 349 4.02 21.94 -10.35
C PRO A 349 5.34 21.15 -10.34
N ALA A 350 5.26 19.82 -10.31
CA ALA A 350 6.43 18.95 -10.15
C ALA A 350 7.38 18.92 -11.36
N ASP A 351 6.94 19.33 -12.55
CA ASP A 351 7.75 19.24 -13.76
C ASP A 351 8.80 20.36 -13.83
N VAL A 352 10.07 19.98 -13.95
CA VAL A 352 11.20 20.90 -13.93
C VAL A 352 12.31 20.41 -14.86
N PHE A 353 12.86 21.34 -15.62
CA PHE A 353 14.00 21.11 -16.50
C PHE A 353 15.28 21.55 -15.81
N VAL A 354 16.34 20.73 -15.86
CA VAL A 354 17.67 21.10 -15.35
C VAL A 354 18.74 20.74 -16.38
N GLN A 355 19.58 21.71 -16.72
CA GLN A 355 20.70 21.56 -17.63
C GLN A 355 21.95 22.24 -17.06
N TRP A 356 23.10 21.61 -17.25
CA TRP A 356 24.39 22.19 -16.88
C TRP A 356 25.10 22.79 -18.08
N LEU A 357 25.72 23.96 -17.88
CA LEU A 357 26.67 24.56 -18.81
C LEU A 357 28.06 24.61 -18.18
N GLN A 358 29.09 24.39 -18.99
CA GLN A 358 30.50 24.58 -18.63
C GLN A 358 31.08 25.58 -19.62
N ARG A 359 31.60 26.73 -19.14
CA ARG A 359 32.04 27.85 -20.00
C ARG A 359 30.95 28.37 -20.97
N GLY A 360 29.69 28.29 -20.56
CA GLY A 360 28.53 28.68 -21.38
C GLY A 360 28.06 27.62 -22.38
N GLU A 361 28.78 26.51 -22.53
CA GLU A 361 28.41 25.42 -23.45
C GLU A 361 27.68 24.28 -22.74
N PRO A 362 26.66 23.65 -23.38
CA PRO A 362 25.94 22.52 -22.82
C PRO A 362 26.85 21.34 -22.42
N VAL A 363 26.73 20.91 -21.16
CA VAL A 363 27.39 19.71 -20.65
C VAL A 363 26.62 18.47 -21.10
N THR A 364 27.36 17.40 -21.42
CA THR A 364 26.77 16.10 -21.78
C THR A 364 26.01 15.48 -20.61
N LYS A 365 24.82 14.89 -20.89
CA LYS A 365 23.96 14.23 -19.88
C LYS A 365 24.65 13.10 -19.11
N SER A 366 25.76 12.56 -19.59
CA SER A 366 26.56 11.54 -18.90
C SER A 366 27.36 12.07 -17.70
N LYS A 367 27.58 13.39 -17.60
CA LYS A 367 28.40 14.00 -16.53
C LYS A 367 27.58 14.44 -15.32
N TYR A 368 26.26 14.49 -15.43
CA TYR A 368 25.39 14.90 -14.34
C TYR A 368 24.15 14.01 -14.23
N VAL A 369 23.62 13.92 -13.02
CA VAL A 369 22.39 13.18 -12.72
C VAL A 369 21.44 14.12 -12.00
N THR A 370 20.19 14.16 -12.46
CA THR A 370 19.10 14.91 -11.81
C THR A 370 18.11 13.94 -11.22
N SER A 371 17.77 14.12 -9.94
CA SER A 371 16.76 13.29 -9.27
C SER A 371 15.36 13.54 -9.83
N SER A 372 14.47 12.55 -9.69
CA SER A 372 13.04 12.78 -9.89
C SER A 372 12.50 13.80 -8.87
N PRO A 373 11.50 14.63 -9.24
CA PRO A 373 10.85 15.55 -8.32
C PRO A 373 10.24 14.81 -7.13
N ALA A 374 10.54 15.29 -5.92
CA ALA A 374 10.00 14.76 -4.68
C ALA A 374 9.30 15.88 -3.89
N PRO A 375 8.16 15.62 -3.23
CA PRO A 375 7.53 16.59 -2.34
C PRO A 375 8.47 17.00 -1.19
N GLU A 376 8.48 18.27 -0.81
CA GLU A 376 9.27 18.72 0.33
C GLU A 376 8.69 18.19 1.66
N PRO A 377 9.53 17.73 2.61
CA PRO A 377 9.05 17.23 3.90
C PRO A 377 8.27 18.26 4.73
N GLN A 378 8.60 19.54 4.59
CA GLN A 378 8.01 20.63 5.38
C GLN A 378 6.74 21.21 4.75
N ASP A 379 6.60 21.08 3.43
CA ASP A 379 5.44 21.54 2.67
C ASP A 379 5.23 20.58 1.48
N PRO A 380 4.37 19.56 1.62
CA PRO A 380 4.09 18.60 0.55
C PRO A 380 3.45 19.21 -0.71
N SER A 381 3.05 20.49 -0.67
CA SER A 381 2.52 21.19 -1.86
C SER A 381 3.60 21.66 -2.83
N VAL A 382 4.88 21.65 -2.41
CA VAL A 382 6.03 22.02 -3.25
C VAL A 382 6.98 20.85 -3.41
N TYR A 383 7.77 20.92 -4.46
CA TYR A 383 8.72 19.90 -4.87
C TYR A 383 10.15 20.42 -4.79
N PHE A 384 11.07 19.47 -4.72
CA PHE A 384 12.50 19.72 -4.87
C PHE A 384 13.15 18.66 -5.77
N VAL A 385 14.25 19.05 -6.41
CA VAL A 385 15.17 18.16 -7.13
C VAL A 385 16.60 18.54 -6.80
N HIS A 386 17.52 17.57 -6.88
CA HIS A 386 18.94 17.83 -6.87
C HIS A 386 19.56 17.34 -8.18
N SER A 387 20.40 18.17 -8.78
CA SER A 387 21.24 17.79 -9.89
C SER A 387 22.70 17.84 -9.47
N ILE A 388 23.42 16.75 -9.68
CA ILE A 388 24.82 16.62 -9.28
C ILE A 388 25.67 16.49 -10.54
N LEU A 389 26.54 17.48 -10.78
CA LEU A 389 27.50 17.50 -11.86
C LEU A 389 28.87 17.02 -11.37
N THR A 390 29.46 16.06 -12.08
CA THR A 390 30.84 15.63 -11.86
C THR A 390 31.79 16.50 -12.68
N VAL A 391 32.76 17.10 -12.01
CA VAL A 391 33.78 17.98 -12.61
C VAL A 391 35.18 17.47 -12.30
N ALA A 392 36.14 17.78 -13.17
CA ALA A 392 37.55 17.50 -12.89
C ALA A 392 38.09 18.49 -11.85
N GLU A 393 38.87 18.01 -10.88
CA GLU A 393 39.48 18.90 -9.87
C GLU A 393 40.35 19.97 -10.53
N GLU A 394 41.11 19.60 -11.57
CA GLU A 394 41.97 20.53 -12.30
C GLU A 394 41.20 21.69 -12.92
N ASP A 395 40.05 21.41 -13.53
CA ASP A 395 39.20 22.42 -14.16
C ASP A 395 38.61 23.34 -13.08
N TRP A 396 38.08 22.78 -12.00
CA TRP A 396 37.62 23.58 -10.86
C TRP A 396 38.74 24.46 -10.30
N SER A 397 39.96 23.91 -10.15
CA SER A 397 41.10 24.61 -9.57
C SER A 397 41.64 25.75 -10.45
N LYS A 398 41.48 25.64 -11.78
CA LYS A 398 41.76 26.70 -12.76
C LYS A 398 40.76 27.86 -12.73
N GLY A 399 39.64 27.71 -12.02
CA GLY A 399 38.60 28.74 -11.91
C GLY A 399 37.55 28.63 -13.01
N GLU A 400 37.33 27.43 -13.55
CA GLU A 400 36.25 27.19 -14.51
C GLU A 400 34.87 27.46 -13.92
N THR A 401 33.96 27.93 -14.77
CA THR A 401 32.59 28.28 -14.39
C THR A 401 31.61 27.19 -14.78
N TYR A 402 30.70 26.90 -13.86
CA TYR A 402 29.65 25.91 -14.01
C TYR A 402 28.30 26.56 -13.72
N THR A 403 27.39 26.49 -14.68
CA THR A 403 26.06 27.11 -14.59
C THR A 403 25.00 26.03 -14.54
N CYS A 404 24.13 26.08 -13.53
CA CYS A 404 22.90 25.30 -13.50
C CYS A 404 21.77 26.14 -14.08
N VAL A 405 21.24 25.73 -15.23
CA VAL A 405 20.08 26.32 -15.90
C VAL A 405 18.86 25.51 -15.51
N VAL A 406 17.84 26.18 -14.99
CA VAL A 406 16.60 25.58 -14.49
C VAL A 406 15.43 26.18 -15.26
N GLY A 407 14.69 25.32 -15.96
CA GLY A 407 13.44 25.69 -16.63
C GLY A 407 12.23 25.25 -15.80
N HIS A 408 11.27 26.14 -15.61
CA HIS A 408 10.03 25.84 -14.89
C HIS A 408 8.94 26.85 -15.26
N GLU A 409 7.71 26.39 -15.45
CA GLU A 409 6.61 27.23 -15.97
C GLU A 409 6.22 28.40 -15.06
N ALA A 410 6.40 28.27 -13.74
CA ALA A 410 6.15 29.36 -12.79
C ALA A 410 7.23 30.47 -12.78
N LEU A 411 8.31 30.35 -13.57
CA LEU A 411 9.37 31.37 -13.64
C LEU A 411 9.02 32.48 -14.65
N PRO A 412 9.49 33.71 -14.43
CA PRO A 412 9.54 34.73 -15.47
C PRO A 412 10.37 34.20 -16.66
N HIS A 413 9.81 34.27 -17.88
CA HIS A 413 10.42 33.69 -19.09
C HIS A 413 10.69 32.17 -19.01
N MET A 414 10.10 31.48 -18.04
CA MET A 414 10.17 30.03 -17.85
C MET A 414 11.58 29.47 -17.56
N VAL A 415 12.59 30.31 -17.31
CA VAL A 415 13.99 29.89 -17.08
C VAL A 415 14.68 30.78 -16.04
N THR A 416 15.56 30.18 -15.23
CA THR A 416 16.49 30.87 -14.34
C THR A 416 17.83 30.15 -14.33
N GLU A 417 18.91 30.83 -14.00
CA GLU A 417 20.24 30.21 -13.92
C GLU A 417 21.05 30.72 -12.73
N ARG A 418 21.97 29.87 -12.28
CA ARG A 418 22.93 30.19 -11.23
C ARG A 418 24.29 29.63 -11.61
N THR A 419 25.33 30.43 -11.42
CA THR A 419 26.71 30.08 -11.79
C THR A 419 27.57 29.98 -10.54
N VAL A 420 28.47 29.01 -10.53
CA VAL A 420 29.47 28.81 -9.49
C VAL A 420 30.84 28.53 -10.11
N ASP A 421 31.87 28.90 -9.38
CA ASP A 421 33.28 28.74 -9.70
C ASP A 421 34.08 28.62 -8.39
N LYS A 422 35.40 28.60 -8.48
CA LYS A 422 36.26 28.56 -7.29
C LYS A 422 36.16 29.82 -6.40
N SER A 423 35.75 30.95 -6.95
CA SER A 423 35.75 32.26 -6.28
C SER A 423 34.45 32.55 -5.51
N THR A 424 33.32 32.02 -5.99
CA THR A 424 31.96 32.11 -5.44
C THR A 424 31.77 31.33 -4.14
N GLY A 425 32.79 30.60 -3.68
CA GLY A 425 32.97 30.26 -2.25
C GLY A 425 33.09 31.51 -1.34
N LYS A 426 33.17 32.71 -1.93
CA LYS A 426 32.83 34.01 -1.30
C LYS A 426 31.52 34.52 -1.92
N PRO A 427 30.51 34.87 -1.11
CA PRO A 427 29.16 35.15 -1.61
C PRO A 427 29.12 36.47 -2.39
N THR A 428 28.82 36.43 -3.69
CA THR A 428 28.37 37.60 -4.44
C THR A 428 27.27 37.20 -5.43
N LEU A 429 26.07 37.73 -5.19
CA LEU A 429 24.89 37.65 -6.07
C LEU A 429 25.04 38.64 -7.23
N TYR A 430 25.01 38.15 -8.47
CA TYR A 430 24.70 38.97 -9.63
C TYR A 430 23.51 38.35 -10.37
N ASN A 431 22.49 39.17 -10.66
CA ASN A 431 21.38 38.82 -11.55
C ASN A 431 21.73 39.33 -12.95
N VAL A 432 21.75 38.45 -13.94
CA VAL A 432 21.81 38.81 -15.35
C VAL A 432 20.56 38.25 -16.01
N SER A 433 19.81 39.10 -16.69
CA SER A 433 18.64 38.75 -17.49
C SER A 433 19.00 38.84 -18.96
N LEU A 434 18.85 37.75 -19.70
CA LEU A 434 19.02 37.70 -21.16
C LEU A 434 17.65 37.80 -21.84
N VAL A 435 17.52 38.69 -22.83
CA VAL A 435 16.31 38.83 -23.67
C VAL A 435 16.60 38.20 -25.03
N LEU A 436 15.78 37.24 -25.45
CA LEU A 436 15.79 36.68 -26.81
C LEU A 436 14.55 37.16 -27.56
N SER A 437 14.76 37.60 -28.80
CA SER A 437 13.73 38.16 -29.70
C SER A 437 12.92 37.05 -30.38
N ASP A 438 11.59 37.18 -30.36
CA ASP A 438 10.66 36.28 -31.04
C ASP A 438 10.84 36.29 -32.56
N THR A 439 11.08 35.11 -33.14
CA THR A 439 10.80 34.84 -34.55
C THR A 439 9.62 33.89 -34.63
N ALA A 440 8.46 34.41 -35.04
CA ALA A 440 7.25 33.64 -35.28
C ALA A 440 7.54 32.54 -36.30
N SER A 441 7.49 31.29 -35.84
CA SER A 441 7.55 30.10 -36.69
C SER A 441 6.16 29.48 -36.70
N THR A 442 5.53 29.45 -37.88
CA THR A 442 4.25 28.79 -38.10
C THR A 442 4.43 27.27 -38.02
N CYS A 443 3.73 26.61 -37.10
CA CYS A 443 3.62 25.16 -37.05
C CYS A 443 2.61 24.68 -38.12
N TYR A 444 2.93 23.58 -38.82
CA TYR A 444 2.07 22.92 -39.82
C TYR A 444 1.21 21.83 -39.20
#